data_AF-A0A941UYG5-F1
#
_entry.id   AF-A0A941UYG5-F1
#
_cell.length_a   1.000
_cell.length_b   1.000
_cell.length_c   1.000
_cell.angle_alpha   90.00
_cell.angle_beta   90.00
_cell.angle_gamma   90.00
#
_symmetry.space_group_name_H-M   'P 1'
#
loop_
_entity.id
_entity.type
_entity.pdbx_description
1 polymer ?
#
loop_
_entity_poly.entity_id
_entity_poly.type
_entity_poly.pdbx_seq_one_letter_code
_entity_poly.pdbx_strand_id
1 'polypeptide(L)'
;GLGLLMAEALLASEGAQCLSLGTRTPLPDIRMAAMASAADIVALSFSAAYPARQALSALHALRQALPASVGVWAGGAALRDKARQLEGIRVIGDIGDTLEALREWRGSRRPDLS
;
A
#
# COMPACT_ATOMS: atom_id res chain seq x y z
N GLY A 1 -0.07 13.44 -2.02
CA GLY A 1 -0.67 14.23 -0.91
C GLY A 1 0.18 14.07 0.33
N LEU A 2 0.16 15.03 1.26
CA LEU A 2 1.03 15.04 2.45
C LEU A 2 1.01 13.72 3.24
N GLY A 3 -0.15 13.07 3.38
CA GLY A 3 -0.25 11.79 4.11
C GLY A 3 0.63 10.65 3.56
N LEU A 4 0.84 10.58 2.24
CA LEU A 4 1.72 9.57 1.65
C LEU A 4 3.20 9.88 1.92
N LEU A 5 3.57 11.16 1.91
CA LEU A 5 4.94 11.60 2.23
C LEU A 5 5.26 11.40 3.72
N MET A 6 4.28 11.63 4.60
CA MET A 6 4.42 11.32 6.02
C MET A 6 4.61 9.81 6.24
N ALA A 7 3.88 8.98 5.50
CA ALA A 7 4.01 7.52 5.61
C ALA A 7 5.39 7.06 5.13
N GLU A 8 5.85 7.60 4.00
CA GLU A 8 7.19 7.38 3.47
C GLU A 8 8.28 7.78 4.48
N ALA A 9 8.18 8.95 5.12
CA ALA A 9 9.14 9.39 6.12
C ALA A 9 9.19 8.46 7.35
N LEU A 10 8.02 8.01 7.83
CA LEU A 10 7.93 7.06 8.94
C LEU A 10 8.54 5.71 8.57
N LEU A 11 8.19 5.16 7.40
CA LEU A 11 8.73 3.90 6.91
C LEU A 11 10.25 3.97 6.70
N ALA A 12 10.76 5.08 6.16
CA ALA A 12 12.20 5.31 5.98
C ALA A 12 12.95 5.32 7.32
N SER A 13 12.35 5.86 8.38
CA SER A 13 12.94 5.84 9.73
C SER A 13 13.09 4.43 10.31
N GLU A 14 12.27 3.48 9.86
CA GLU A 14 12.36 2.05 10.18
C GLU A 14 13.24 1.26 9.20
N GLY A 15 14.00 1.94 8.34
CA GLY A 15 14.90 1.34 7.36
C GLY A 15 14.21 0.80 6.10
N ALA A 16 12.95 1.15 5.84
CA ALA A 16 12.29 0.79 4.58
C ALA A 16 12.80 1.68 3.43
N GLN A 17 13.03 1.08 2.27
CA GLN A 17 13.30 1.82 1.05
C GLN A 17 11.98 2.16 0.36
N CYS A 18 11.71 3.45 0.15
CA CYS A 18 10.50 3.92 -0.50
C CYS A 18 10.81 4.46 -1.90
N LEU A 19 10.02 4.04 -2.88
CA LEU A 19 10.02 4.60 -4.23
C LEU A 19 8.67 5.27 -4.48
N SER A 20 8.67 6.60 -4.57
CA SER A 20 7.46 7.35 -4.88
C SER A 20 7.23 7.41 -6.39
N LEU A 21 6.08 6.89 -6.86
CA LEU A 21 5.69 6.94 -8.28
C LEU A 21 4.88 8.20 -8.64
N GLY A 22 4.66 9.08 -7.66
CA GLY A 22 3.84 10.27 -7.82
C GLY A 22 2.34 10.00 -7.77
N THR A 23 1.55 10.89 -8.37
CA THR A 23 0.09 10.79 -8.44
C THR A 23 -0.36 10.48 -9.85
N ARG A 24 -1.52 9.83 -9.98
CA ARG A 24 -2.11 9.47 -11.30
C ARG A 24 -1.22 8.51 -12.11
N THR A 25 -0.39 7.72 -11.45
CA THR A 25 0.39 6.64 -12.07
C THR A 25 -0.57 5.55 -12.57
N PRO A 26 -0.56 5.20 -13.86
CA PRO A 26 -1.35 4.10 -14.39
C PRO A 26 -1.02 2.76 -13.71
N LEU A 27 -2.02 1.89 -13.58
CA LEU A 27 -1.85 0.57 -12.95
C LEU A 27 -0.74 -0.29 -13.61
N PRO A 28 -0.60 -0.34 -14.94
CA PRO A 28 0.50 -1.08 -15.57
C PRO A 28 1.88 -0.59 -15.11
N ASP A 29 2.03 0.72 -14.93
CA ASP A 29 3.29 1.34 -14.50
C ASP A 29 3.57 1.07 -13.02
N ILE A 30 2.54 1.06 -12.17
CA ILE A 30 2.66 0.66 -10.76
C ILE A 30 3.14 -0.79 -10.67
N ARG A 31 2.53 -1.70 -11.43
CA ARG A 31 2.96 -3.11 -11.47
C ARG A 31 4.40 -3.22 -11.97
N MET A 32 4.71 -2.57 -13.08
CA MET A 32 6.05 -2.61 -13.67
C MET A 32 7.11 -2.12 -12.68
N ALA A 33 6.87 -0.97 -12.04
CA ALA A 33 7.77 -0.44 -11.04
C ALA A 33 7.94 -1.39 -9.85
N ALA A 34 6.84 -1.96 -9.33
CA ALA A 34 6.89 -2.91 -8.23
C ALA A 34 7.72 -4.16 -8.57
N MET A 35 7.63 -4.67 -9.79
CA MET A 35 8.44 -5.82 -10.21
C MET A 35 9.90 -5.43 -10.42
N ALA A 36 10.16 -4.29 -11.07
CA ALA A 36 11.51 -3.82 -11.37
C ALA A 36 12.31 -3.48 -10.11
N SER A 37 11.65 -2.98 -9.06
CA SER A 37 12.28 -2.67 -7.78
C SER A 37 12.24 -3.82 -6.78
N ALA A 38 11.71 -4.99 -7.15
CA ALA A 38 11.43 -6.10 -6.24
C ALA A 38 10.66 -5.63 -4.98
N ALA A 39 9.66 -4.77 -5.18
CA ALA A 39 8.90 -4.17 -4.11
C ALA A 39 8.21 -5.22 -3.24
N ASP A 40 8.44 -5.11 -1.95
CA ASP A 40 7.82 -5.91 -0.92
C ASP A 40 6.36 -5.53 -0.66
N ILE A 41 6.08 -4.23 -0.75
CA ILE A 41 4.79 -3.61 -0.49
C ILE A 41 4.55 -2.52 -1.54
N VAL A 42 3.33 -2.46 -2.07
CA VAL A 42 2.82 -1.33 -2.84
C VAL A 42 1.77 -0.60 -2.02
N ALA A 43 1.99 0.69 -1.75
CA ALA A 43 1.09 1.53 -0.98
C ALA A 43 0.38 2.57 -1.86
N LEU A 44 -0.95 2.67 -1.76
CA LEU A 44 -1.75 3.69 -2.44
C LEU A 44 -2.52 4.56 -1.44
N SER A 45 -2.63 5.86 -1.74
CA SER A 45 -3.39 6.81 -0.94
C SER A 45 -4.51 7.44 -1.77
N PHE A 46 -5.73 7.44 -1.24
CA PHE A 46 -6.91 8.05 -1.88
C PHE A 46 -7.45 9.20 -1.04
N SER A 47 -7.56 10.40 -1.64
CA SER A 47 -8.11 11.58 -0.96
C SER A 47 -9.62 11.49 -0.80
N ALA A 48 -10.21 12.27 0.11
CA ALA A 48 -11.67 12.33 0.30
C ALA A 48 -12.44 12.73 -0.97
N ALA A 49 -11.81 13.49 -1.87
CA ALA A 49 -12.41 13.90 -3.14
C ALA A 49 -12.40 12.80 -4.20
N TYR A 50 -11.65 11.70 -3.99
CA TYR A 50 -11.58 10.60 -4.94
C TYR A 50 -12.79 9.66 -4.75
N PRO A 51 -13.52 9.28 -5.82
CA PRO A 51 -14.70 8.44 -5.69
C PRO A 51 -14.36 7.08 -5.08
N ALA A 52 -14.96 6.75 -3.94
CA ALA A 52 -14.66 5.52 -3.20
C ALA A 52 -14.84 4.25 -4.05
N ARG A 53 -15.86 4.21 -4.92
CA ARG A 53 -16.08 3.09 -5.85
C ARG A 53 -14.91 2.91 -6.83
N GLN A 54 -14.36 4.00 -7.35
CA GLN A 54 -13.20 3.94 -8.23
C GLN A 54 -11.94 3.51 -7.46
N ALA A 55 -11.76 3.97 -6.22
CA ALA A 55 -10.65 3.54 -5.38
C ALA A 55 -10.69 2.03 -5.13
N LEU A 56 -11.86 1.50 -4.77
CA LEU A 56 -12.09 0.07 -4.57
C LEU A 56 -11.76 -0.73 -5.83
N SER A 57 -12.29 -0.30 -6.99
CA SER A 57 -12.03 -0.97 -8.27
C SER A 57 -10.55 -0.97 -8.63
N ALA A 58 -9.85 0.15 -8.44
CA ALA A 58 -8.42 0.27 -8.72
C ALA A 58 -7.58 -0.63 -7.79
N LEU A 59 -7.94 -0.68 -6.51
CA LEU A 59 -7.30 -1.53 -5.52
C LEU A 59 -7.48 -3.03 -5.82
N HIS A 60 -8.70 -3.43 -6.18
CA HIS A 60 -8.98 -4.82 -6.56
C HIS A 60 -8.18 -5.21 -7.82
N ALA A 61 -8.18 -4.36 -8.83
CA ALA A 61 -7.40 -4.60 -10.05
C ALA A 61 -5.90 -4.67 -9.76
N LEU A 62 -5.37 -3.81 -8.88
CA LEU A 62 -3.95 -3.82 -8.51
C LEU A 62 -3.58 -5.13 -7.78
N ARG A 63 -4.40 -5.57 -6.82
CA ARG A 63 -4.20 -6.83 -6.11
C ARG A 63 -4.16 -8.02 -7.07
N GLN A 64 -5.04 -8.06 -8.06
CA GLN A 64 -5.03 -9.13 -9.08
C GLN A 64 -3.82 -9.06 -10.02
N ALA A 65 -3.29 -7.87 -10.28
CA ALA A 65 -2.15 -7.67 -11.17
C ALA A 65 -0.79 -7.96 -10.52
N LEU A 66 -0.72 -7.97 -9.19
CA LEU A 66 0.51 -8.20 -8.42
C LEU A 66 0.62 -9.66 -7.94
N PRO A 67 1.83 -10.21 -7.81
CA PRO A 67 2.06 -11.48 -7.12
C PRO A 67 1.59 -11.44 -5.66
N ALA A 68 1.09 -12.56 -5.15
CA ALA A 68 0.60 -12.66 -3.76
C ALA A 68 1.68 -12.36 -2.70
N SER A 69 2.96 -12.50 -3.06
CA SER A 69 4.11 -12.15 -2.20
C SER A 69 4.25 -10.64 -1.95
N VAL A 70 3.73 -9.79 -2.85
CA VAL A 70 3.77 -8.34 -2.71
C VAL A 70 2.56 -7.89 -1.91
N GLY A 71 2.80 -7.30 -0.74
CA GLY A 71 1.74 -6.71 0.08
C GLY A 71 1.10 -5.51 -0.62
N VAL A 72 -0.21 -5.33 -0.48
CA VAL A 72 -0.89 -4.13 -1.00
C VAL A 72 -1.50 -3.39 0.18
N TRP A 73 -1.05 -2.15 0.38
CA TRP A 73 -1.53 -1.27 1.42
C TRP A 73 -2.30 -0.10 0.81
N ALA A 74 -3.36 0.32 1.48
CA ALA A 74 -4.20 1.39 1.01
C ALA A 74 -4.60 2.30 2.16
N GLY A 75 -4.60 3.60 1.96
CA GLY A 75 -5.00 4.55 3.00
C GLY A 75 -5.71 5.77 2.46
N GLY A 76 -6.10 6.65 3.38
CA GLY A 76 -6.74 7.93 3.08
C GLY A 76 -8.26 7.91 3.22
N ALA A 77 -8.82 9.12 3.28
CA ALA A 77 -10.19 9.35 3.74
C ALA A 77 -11.28 8.68 2.87
N ALA A 78 -11.01 8.39 1.59
CA ALA A 78 -11.96 7.65 0.75
C ALA A 78 -12.20 6.21 1.22
N LEU A 79 -11.33 5.66 2.09
CA LEU A 79 -11.36 4.26 2.54
C LEU A 79 -11.79 4.08 4.00
N ARG A 80 -12.17 5.14 4.72
CA ARG A 80 -12.38 5.17 6.19
C ARG A 80 -13.27 4.03 6.73
N ASP A 81 -14.19 3.50 5.93
CA ASP A 81 -15.09 2.38 6.31
C ASP A 81 -15.14 1.27 5.26
N LYS A 82 -14.07 1.11 4.47
CA LYS A 82 -14.06 0.22 3.29
C LYS A 82 -13.14 -1.00 3.42
N ALA A 83 -12.47 -1.17 4.57
CA ALA A 83 -11.55 -2.29 4.81
C ALA A 83 -12.19 -3.67 4.55
N ARG A 84 -13.45 -3.87 4.96
CA ARG A 84 -14.16 -5.16 4.78
C ARG A 84 -14.41 -5.54 3.31
N GLN A 85 -14.26 -4.60 2.37
CA GLN A 85 -14.50 -4.82 0.94
C GLN A 85 -13.21 -5.10 0.16
N LEU A 86 -12.06 -5.13 0.85
CA LEU A 86 -10.73 -5.15 0.26
C LEU A 86 -9.96 -6.39 0.73
N GLU A 87 -10.25 -7.53 0.10
CA GLU A 87 -9.55 -8.78 0.37
C GLU A 87 -8.09 -8.74 -0.11
N GLY A 88 -7.16 -9.27 0.69
CA GLY A 88 -5.73 -9.29 0.38
C GLY A 88 -5.07 -7.90 0.36
N ILE A 89 -5.76 -6.90 0.89
CA ILE A 89 -5.32 -5.50 0.93
C ILE A 89 -5.44 -4.99 2.37
N ARG A 90 -4.34 -4.45 2.89
CA ARG A 90 -4.32 -3.86 4.22
C ARG A 90 -4.74 -2.39 4.15
N VAL A 91 -5.83 -2.03 4.82
CA VAL A 91 -6.26 -0.63 4.93
C VAL A 91 -5.60 0.00 6.15
N ILE A 92 -4.88 1.10 5.92
CA ILE A 92 -4.22 1.93 6.92
C ILE A 92 -5.14 3.13 7.20
N GLY A 93 -5.76 3.14 8.37
CA GLY A 93 -6.76 4.13 8.77
C GLY A 93 -6.14 5.45 9.21
N ASP A 94 -5.10 5.35 10.05
CA ASP A 94 -4.31 6.47 10.52
C ASP A 94 -2.83 6.32 10.15
N ILE A 95 -2.11 7.44 10.09
CA ILE A 95 -0.68 7.45 9.85
C ILE A 95 0.09 6.66 10.92
N GLY A 96 -0.38 6.69 12.19
CA GLY A 96 0.19 5.94 13.30
C GLY A 96 0.17 4.42 13.08
N ASP A 97 -0.85 3.91 12.41
CA ASP A 97 -1.04 2.47 12.17
C ASP A 97 -0.01 1.92 11.16
N THR A 98 0.67 2.80 10.41
CA THR A 98 1.66 2.41 9.37
C THR A 98 2.81 1.62 9.96
N LEU A 99 3.30 2.00 11.15
CA LEU A 99 4.44 1.34 11.79
C LEU A 99 4.06 -0.03 12.35
N GLU A 100 2.88 -0.13 12.95
CA GLU A 100 2.34 -1.41 13.41
C GLU A 100 2.13 -2.36 12.23
N ALA A 101 1.54 -1.85 11.13
CA ALA A 101 1.36 -2.60 9.90
C ALA A 101 2.70 -3.12 9.34
N LEU A 102 3.78 -2.34 9.43
CA LEU A 102 5.11 -2.77 9.01
C LEU A 102 5.67 -3.87 9.91
N ARG A 103 5.53 -3.72 11.22
CA ARG A 103 6.02 -4.72 12.21
C ARG A 103 5.33 -6.06 12.03
N GLU A 104 4.00 -6.05 11.90
CA GLU A 104 3.22 -7.25 11.63
C GLU A 104 3.61 -7.89 10.29
N TRP A 105 3.77 -7.09 9.24
CA TRP A 105 4.16 -7.60 7.93
C TRP A 105 5.54 -8.27 7.99
N ARG A 106 6.53 -7.64 8.66
CA ARG A 106 7.86 -8.24 8.90
C ARG A 106 7.78 -9.53 9.71
N GLY A 107 6.88 -9.60 10.69
CA GLY A 107 6.63 -10.80 11.48
C GLY A 107 6.03 -11.93 10.64
N SER A 108 5.03 -11.62 9.81
CA SER A 108 4.37 -12.60 8.94
C SER A 108 5.25 -13.16 7.81
N ARG A 109 6.31 -12.42 7.43
CA ARG A 109 7.28 -12.84 6.43
C ARG A 109 8.43 -13.70 6.94
N ARG A 110 8.56 -13.90 8.26
CA ARG A 110 9.45 -14.95 8.79
C ARG A 110 8.59 -16.21 8.97
N PRO A 111 8.72 -17.20 8.07
CA PRO A 111 9.66 -18.28 8.37
C PRO A 111 10.34 -18.91 7.12
N ASP A 112 11.66 -18.76 7.03
CA ASP A 112 12.62 -19.76 6.56
C ASP A 112 14.02 -19.27 6.96
N LEU A 113 14.43 -19.68 8.16
CA LEU A 113 15.83 -20.00 8.42
C LEU A 113 15.80 -21.48 8.82
N SER A 114 15.80 -22.36 7.83
CA SER A 114 16.12 -23.79 8.00
C SER A 114 17.36 -24.14 7.17
#